data_AF-A0A3P1XW47-F1
#
_entry.id   AF-A0A3P1XW47-F1
#
_cell.length_a   1.000
_cell.length_b   1.000
_cell.length_c   1.000
_cell.angle_alpha   90.00
_cell.angle_beta   90.00
_cell.angle_gamma   90.00
#
_symmetry.space_group_name_H-M   'P 1'
#
loop_
_entity.id
_entity.type
_entity.pdbx_description
1 polymer ?
#
loop_
_entity_poly.entity_id
_entity_poly.type
_entity_poly.pdbx_seq_one_letter_code
_entity_poly.pdbx_strand_id
1 'polypeptide(L)'
;MSKEFYLKPMATILISAVIATAASALIAATYFKPKVLSEEEIGKIAATYLVKNPHYLVEAGKALENQNVSASVERIIPYAPALLDTKETPNIGPDDADVAVIEFFDYQCIYCMRVTP
;
A
#
# COMPACT_ATOMS: atom_id res chain seq x y z
N MET A 1 -71.33 -20.25 -0.82
CA MET A 1 -69.95 -20.61 -1.18
C MET A 1 -69.08 -20.46 0.05
N SER A 2 -68.71 -21.58 0.68
CA SER A 2 -68.11 -21.62 2.02
C SER A 2 -66.63 -21.22 2.01
N LYS A 3 -66.24 -20.37 2.97
CA LYS A 3 -64.86 -19.89 3.22
C LYS A 3 -63.81 -21.02 3.29
N GLU A 4 -64.25 -22.22 3.64
CA GLU A 4 -63.51 -23.49 3.61
C GLU A 4 -62.82 -23.81 2.27
N PHE A 5 -63.44 -23.44 1.13
CA PHE A 5 -62.92 -23.76 -0.20
C PHE A 5 -61.70 -22.92 -0.59
N TYR A 6 -61.57 -21.70 -0.03
CA TYR A 6 -60.44 -20.79 -0.28
C TYR A 6 -59.35 -20.87 0.80
N LEU A 7 -59.68 -21.31 2.01
CA LEU A 7 -58.72 -21.40 3.13
C LEU A 7 -57.65 -22.47 2.89
N LYS A 8 -58.05 -23.65 2.37
CA LYS A 8 -57.13 -24.76 2.09
C LYS A 8 -56.08 -24.43 1.02
N PRO A 9 -56.41 -23.90 -0.18
CA PRO A 9 -55.40 -23.55 -1.17
C PRO A 9 -54.49 -22.41 -0.70
N MET A 10 -55.01 -21.41 0.04
CA MET A 10 -54.17 -20.34 0.60
C MET A 10 -53.18 -20.85 1.66
N ALA A 11 -53.61 -21.75 2.56
CA ALA A 11 -52.72 -22.38 3.52
C ALA A 11 -51.61 -23.19 2.82
N THR A 12 -51.95 -23.89 1.73
CA THR A 12 -50.99 -24.72 0.98
C THR A 12 -49.94 -23.85 0.26
N ILE A 13 -50.35 -22.72 -0.32
CA ILE A 13 -49.44 -21.75 -0.96
C ILE A 13 -48.49 -21.14 0.08
N LEU A 14 -49.01 -20.72 1.23
CA LEU A 14 -48.18 -20.15 2.31
C LEU A 14 -47.15 -21.16 2.83
N ILE A 15 -47.54 -22.42 3.04
CA ILE A 15 -46.62 -23.48 3.47
C ILE A 15 -45.52 -23.71 2.43
N SER A 16 -45.87 -23.78 1.14
CA SER A 16 -44.88 -23.97 0.07
C SER A 16 -43.88 -22.81 -0.05
N ALA A 17 -44.34 -21.58 0.15
CA ALA A 17 -43.48 -20.39 0.15
C ALA A 17 -42.51 -20.37 1.35
N VAL A 18 -42.97 -20.80 2.53
CA VAL A 18 -42.12 -20.94 3.73
C VAL A 18 -41.07 -22.04 3.54
N ILE A 19 -41.42 -23.17 2.92
CA ILE A 19 -40.45 -24.24 2.62
C ILE A 19 -39.42 -23.78 1.60
N ALA A 20 -39.85 -23.09 0.53
CA ALA A 20 -38.93 -22.59 -0.51
C ALA A 20 -37.94 -21.55 0.02
N THR A 21 -38.40 -20.64 0.89
CA THR A 21 -37.55 -19.63 1.54
C THR A 21 -36.59 -20.21 2.57
N ALA A 22 -37.03 -21.20 3.36
CA ALA A 22 -36.15 -21.91 4.29
C ALA A 22 -35.06 -22.72 3.56
N ALA A 23 -35.42 -23.38 2.46
CA ALA A 23 -34.47 -24.15 1.65
C ALA A 23 -33.40 -23.24 1.00
N SER A 24 -33.80 -22.08 0.47
CA SER A 24 -32.86 -21.13 -0.15
C SER A 24 -31.92 -20.46 0.86
N ALA A 25 -32.39 -20.15 2.08
CA ALA A 25 -31.54 -19.67 3.16
C ALA A 25 -30.51 -20.72 3.61
N LEU A 26 -30.91 -21.99 3.71
CA LEU A 26 -30.01 -23.09 4.05
C LEU A 26 -28.95 -23.33 2.97
N ILE A 27 -29.34 -23.25 1.68
CA ILE A 27 -28.41 -23.36 0.55
C ILE A 27 -27.39 -22.21 0.57
N ALA A 28 -27.82 -20.97 0.79
CA ALA A 28 -26.88 -19.85 0.88
C ALA A 28 -25.88 -20.03 2.04
N ALA A 29 -26.33 -20.42 3.22
CA ALA A 29 -25.46 -20.59 4.39
C ALA A 29 -24.46 -21.76 4.26
N THR A 30 -24.82 -22.79 3.50
CA THR A 30 -23.98 -23.99 3.34
C THR A 30 -23.04 -23.91 2.14
N TYR A 31 -23.49 -23.31 1.03
CA TYR A 31 -22.74 -23.28 -0.23
C TYR A 31 -22.03 -21.94 -0.49
N PHE A 32 -22.51 -20.82 0.07
CA PHE A 32 -21.83 -19.52 -0.02
C PHE A 32 -21.08 -19.20 1.28
N LYS A 33 -19.94 -19.87 1.48
CA LYS A 33 -18.94 -19.45 2.47
C LYS A 33 -17.85 -18.65 1.77
N PRO A 34 -17.85 -17.31 1.85
CA PRO A 34 -16.76 -16.53 1.29
C PRO A 34 -15.47 -16.94 1.99
N LYS A 35 -14.46 -17.34 1.22
CA LYS A 35 -13.13 -17.61 1.76
C LYS A 35 -12.53 -16.27 2.18
N VAL A 36 -12.62 -15.96 3.46
CA VAL A 36 -11.88 -14.85 4.07
C VAL A 36 -10.46 -15.37 4.32
N LEU A 37 -9.49 -14.80 3.62
CA LEU A 37 -8.08 -15.13 3.82
C LEU A 37 -7.57 -14.45 5.09
N SER A 38 -6.79 -15.16 5.87
CA SER A 38 -6.01 -14.57 6.97
C SER A 38 -4.89 -13.67 6.44
N GLU A 39 -4.40 -12.74 7.26
CA GLU A 39 -3.25 -11.88 6.90
C GLU A 39 -2.01 -12.71 6.51
N GLU A 40 -1.78 -13.84 7.19
CA GLU A 40 -0.67 -14.75 6.88
C GLU A 40 -0.81 -15.38 5.49
N GLU A 41 -2.02 -15.84 5.13
CA GLU A 41 -2.29 -16.39 3.79
C GLU A 41 -2.11 -15.32 2.71
N ILE A 42 -2.59 -14.10 2.95
CA ILE A 42 -2.42 -12.96 2.05
C ILE A 42 -0.92 -12.65 1.87
N GLY A 43 -0.17 -12.61 2.97
CA GLY A 43 1.28 -12.37 2.95
C GLY A 43 2.03 -13.43 2.13
N LYS A 44 1.70 -14.72 2.31
CA LYS A 44 2.28 -15.82 1.53
C LYS A 44 1.95 -15.71 0.04
N ILE A 45 0.71 -15.36 -0.30
CA ILE A 45 0.29 -15.16 -1.69
C ILE A 45 1.03 -13.98 -2.31
N ALA A 46 1.07 -12.84 -1.62
CA ALA A 46 1.76 -11.63 -2.10
C ALA A 46 3.25 -11.87 -2.29
N ALA A 47 3.94 -12.47 -1.31
CA ALA A 47 5.36 -12.79 -1.42
C ALA A 47 5.64 -13.72 -2.61
N THR A 48 4.85 -14.80 -2.76
CA THR A 48 4.98 -15.73 -3.89
C THR A 48 4.75 -15.03 -5.23
N TYR A 49 3.76 -14.14 -5.29
CA TYR A 49 3.42 -13.40 -6.50
C TYR A 49 4.53 -12.41 -6.88
N LEU A 50 5.05 -11.63 -5.93
CA LEU A 50 6.11 -10.66 -6.17
C LEU A 50 7.42 -11.33 -6.60
N VAL A 51 7.78 -12.48 -6.02
CA VAL A 51 8.95 -13.25 -6.45
C VAL A 51 8.79 -13.75 -7.89
N LYS A 52 7.58 -14.17 -8.29
CA LYS A 52 7.29 -14.58 -9.67
C LYS A 52 7.17 -13.39 -10.64
N ASN A 53 6.95 -12.18 -10.13
CA ASN A 53 6.68 -10.98 -10.91
C ASN A 53 7.50 -9.78 -10.38
N PRO A 54 8.84 -9.82 -10.45
CA PRO A 54 9.70 -8.81 -9.79
C PRO A 54 9.57 -7.39 -10.35
N HIS A 55 9.02 -7.22 -11.57
CA HIS A 55 8.81 -5.90 -12.18
C HIS A 55 7.90 -5.00 -11.33
N TYR A 56 6.93 -5.56 -10.60
CA TYR A 56 6.07 -4.78 -9.71
C TYR A 56 6.83 -4.12 -8.56
N LEU A 57 7.96 -4.69 -8.11
CA LEU A 57 8.82 -4.04 -7.11
C LEU A 57 9.52 -2.81 -7.70
N VAL A 58 9.97 -2.92 -8.95
CA VAL A 58 10.59 -1.80 -9.68
C VAL A 58 9.55 -0.71 -9.95
N GLU A 59 8.34 -1.07 -10.36
CA GLU A 59 7.24 -0.13 -10.58
C GLU A 59 6.82 0.57 -9.29
N ALA A 60 6.74 -0.15 -8.17
CA ALA A 60 6.48 0.45 -6.87
C ALA A 60 7.57 1.45 -6.48
N GLY A 61 8.85 1.10 -6.70
CA GLY A 61 9.98 2.00 -6.48
C GLY A 61 9.90 3.25 -7.35
N LYS A 62 9.64 3.10 -8.65
CA LYS A 62 9.44 4.22 -9.58
C LYS A 62 8.23 5.08 -9.23
N ALA A 63 7.13 4.47 -8.78
CA ALA A 63 5.95 5.20 -8.34
C ALA A 63 6.25 6.03 -7.10
N LEU A 64 7.01 5.49 -6.14
CA LEU A 64 7.47 6.21 -4.95
C LEU A 64 8.44 7.34 -5.32
N GLU A 65 9.39 7.06 -6.22
CA GLU A 65 10.31 8.07 -6.74
C GLU A 65 9.51 9.20 -7.41
N ASN A 66 8.54 8.88 -8.27
CA ASN A 66 7.67 9.84 -8.93
C ASN A 66 6.79 10.66 -7.97
N GLN A 67 6.37 10.09 -6.84
CA GLN A 67 5.75 10.88 -5.77
C GLN A 67 6.75 11.84 -5.12
N ASN A 68 8.01 11.44 -5.05
CA ASN A 68 9.10 12.22 -4.49
C ASN A 68 9.88 13.06 -5.52
N VAL A 69 9.50 13.03 -6.81
CA VAL A 69 10.20 13.67 -7.95
C VAL A 69 10.36 15.17 -7.77
N SER A 70 9.58 15.78 -6.88
CA SER A 70 9.87 17.10 -6.35
C SER A 70 10.88 17.08 -5.21
N ALA A 71 11.97 16.30 -5.30
CA ALA A 71 13.23 16.64 -4.63
C ALA A 71 13.78 17.92 -5.26
N SER A 72 12.91 18.93 -5.36
CA SER A 72 13.22 20.25 -5.81
C SER A 72 13.99 20.91 -4.68
N VAL A 73 14.84 21.84 -5.09
CA VAL A 73 15.61 22.67 -4.18
C VAL A 73 14.71 23.27 -3.09
N GLU A 74 13.43 23.57 -3.37
CA GLU A 74 12.46 24.02 -2.36
C GLU A 74 12.33 23.13 -1.13
N ARG A 75 12.45 21.79 -1.25
CA ARG A 75 12.36 20.93 -0.05
C ARG A 75 13.60 21.03 0.83
N ILE A 76 14.73 21.47 0.28
CA ILE A 76 16.02 21.56 0.97
C ILE A 76 16.20 22.96 1.59
N ILE A 77 15.62 24.02 1.03
CA ILE A 77 15.73 25.40 1.53
C ILE A 77 15.47 25.51 3.05
N PRO A 78 14.40 24.91 3.62
CA PRO A 78 14.15 24.99 5.06
C PRO A 78 15.25 24.36 5.93
N TYR A 79 16.05 23.47 5.37
CA TYR A 79 17.14 22.77 6.06
C TYR A 79 18.51 23.40 5.83
N ALA A 80 18.61 24.48 5.03
CA ALA A 80 19.87 25.17 4.77
C ALA A 80 20.64 25.55 6.05
N PRO A 81 20.02 26.01 7.16
CA PRO A 81 20.76 26.29 8.39
C PRO A 81 21.49 25.06 8.96
N ALA A 82 20.91 23.87 8.85
CA ALA A 82 21.54 22.64 9.32
C ALA A 82 22.66 22.16 8.37
N LEU A 83 22.50 22.39 7.07
CA LEU A 83 23.53 22.05 6.07
C LEU A 83 24.76 22.97 6.17
N LEU A 84 24.58 24.20 6.66
CA LEU A 84 25.64 25.18 6.84
C LEU A 84 26.25 25.18 8.25
N ASP A 85 25.75 24.33 9.17
CA ASP A 85 26.34 24.17 10.50
C ASP A 85 27.61 23.29 10.43
N THR A 86 28.75 23.94 10.59
CA THR A 86 30.08 23.33 10.49
C THR A 86 30.65 22.88 11.83
N LYS A 87 29.88 23.00 12.93
CA LYS A 87 30.35 22.58 14.25
C LYS A 87 30.72 21.09 14.29
N GLU A 88 29.90 20.25 13.64
CA GLU A 88 30.08 18.79 13.57
C GLU A 88 30.36 18.31 12.13
N THR A 89 30.38 19.22 11.15
CA THR A 89 30.60 18.93 9.73
C THR A 89 31.92 19.53 9.28
N PRO A 90 32.90 18.72 8.80
CA PRO A 90 34.14 19.25 8.26
C PRO A 90 33.87 20.25 7.13
N ASN A 91 34.50 21.42 7.19
CA ASN A 91 34.46 22.43 6.14
C ASN A 91 35.89 22.74 5.65
N ILE A 92 35.99 23.21 4.40
CA ILE A 92 37.25 23.65 3.79
C ILE A 92 36.96 24.99 3.10
N GLY A 93 37.70 26.03 3.50
CA GLY A 93 37.58 27.38 2.94
C GLY A 93 37.39 28.46 4.00
N PRO A 94 37.13 29.71 3.58
CA PRO A 94 36.83 30.81 4.47
C PRO A 94 35.45 30.65 5.15
N ASP A 95 35.35 31.05 6.42
CA ASP A 95 34.09 31.03 7.17
C ASP A 95 33.04 32.03 6.63
N ASP A 96 33.50 33.05 5.90
CA ASP A 96 32.68 34.13 5.31
C ASP A 96 32.50 33.99 3.79
N ALA A 97 32.65 32.78 3.25
CA ALA A 97 32.50 32.53 1.82
C ALA A 97 31.10 32.93 1.30
N ASP A 98 31.07 33.63 0.15
CA ASP A 98 29.81 34.04 -0.50
C ASP A 98 28.97 32.85 -1.01
N VAL A 99 29.60 31.69 -1.22
CA VAL A 99 28.97 30.46 -1.72
C VAL A 99 29.52 29.26 -0.96
N ALA A 100 28.63 28.40 -0.47
CA ALA A 100 28.96 27.11 0.10
C ALA A 100 28.49 25.98 -0.81
N VAL A 101 29.36 24.98 -1.03
CA VAL A 101 29.03 23.73 -1.72
C VAL A 101 28.92 22.63 -0.67
N ILE A 102 27.77 21.95 -0.62
CA ILE A 102 27.52 20.87 0.33
C ILE A 102 27.74 19.53 -0.36
N GLU A 103 28.76 18.79 0.07
CA GLU A 103 29.08 17.46 -0.45
C GLU A 103 28.47 16.37 0.44
N PHE A 104 27.53 15.60 -0.11
CA PHE A 104 27.08 14.36 0.51
C PHE A 104 28.05 13.24 0.14
N PHE A 105 28.96 12.92 1.06
CA PHE A 105 30.06 12.01 0.83
C PHE A 105 29.84 10.64 1.49
N ASP A 106 30.27 9.57 0.81
CA ASP A 106 30.35 8.21 1.35
C ASP A 106 31.78 7.68 1.20
N TYR A 107 32.40 7.30 2.31
CA TYR A 107 33.77 6.76 2.34
C TYR A 107 33.92 5.43 1.60
N GLN A 108 32.84 4.68 1.35
CA GLN A 108 32.86 3.44 0.58
C GLN A 108 32.58 3.66 -0.92
N CYS A 109 32.22 4.88 -1.31
CA CYS A 109 31.96 5.25 -2.71
C CYS A 109 33.28 5.57 -3.43
N ILE A 110 33.78 4.62 -4.25
CA ILE A 110 35.03 4.80 -4.99
C ILE A 110 35.02 6.01 -5.94
N TYR A 111 33.85 6.37 -6.48
CA TYR A 111 33.73 7.58 -7.31
C TYR A 111 33.84 8.84 -6.47
N CYS A 112 33.20 8.88 -5.31
CA CYS A 112 33.26 9.98 -4.35
C CYS A 112 34.73 10.22 -3.94
N MET A 113 35.45 9.15 -3.60
CA MET A 113 36.89 9.23 -3.30
C MET A 113 37.76 9.78 -4.44
N ARG A 114 37.33 9.64 -5.71
CA ARG A 114 38.09 10.15 -6.87
C ARG A 114 37.80 11.61 -7.17
N VAL A 115 36.68 12.13 -6.70
CA VAL A 115 36.23 13.51 -6.98
C VAL A 115 36.28 14.41 -5.75
N THR A 116 36.62 13.86 -4.58
CA THR A 116 36.81 14.64 -3.35
C THR A 116 37.95 15.66 -3.53
N PRO A 117 37.81 16.88 -2.98
CA PRO A 117 38.81 17.95 -3.09
C PRO A 117 40.19 17.62 -2.52
#